data_AF-A0A5J4PH47-F1
#
_entry.id   AF-A0A5J4PH47-F1
#
_cell.length_a   1.000
_cell.length_b   1.000
_cell.length_c   1.000
_cell.angle_alpha   90.00
_cell.angle_beta   90.00
_cell.angle_gamma   90.00
#
_symmetry.space_group_name_H-M   'P 1'
#
loop_
_entity.id
_entity.type
_entity.pdbx_description
1 polymer ?
#
loop_
_entity_poly.entity_id
_entity_poly.type
_entity_poly.pdbx_seq_one_letter_code
_entity_poly.pdbx_strand_id
1 'polypeptide(L)' 'MYNIIQLNDKQLPELQTIALELGLQKTESLNKEELVYKILDEQAIVGAVKKTTADKMKEGRKEEKRKRPHVT' A
#
# COMPACT_ATOMS: atom_id res chain seq x y z
N MET A 1 2.77 7.31 -3.62
CA MET A 1 1.31 7.14 -3.44
C MET A 1 0.66 8.25 -4.24
N TYR A 2 -0.18 7.89 -5.21
CA TYR A 2 -0.80 8.84 -6.11
C TYR A 2 -2.13 9.31 -5.52
N ASN A 3 -2.50 10.57 -5.74
CA ASN A 3 -3.79 11.10 -5.31
C ASN A 3 -4.83 11.07 -6.44
N ILE A 4 -6.12 11.12 -6.08
CA ILE A 4 -7.26 11.13 -7.02
C ILE A 4 -7.09 12.18 -8.14
N ILE A 5 -6.55 13.36 -7.83
CA ILE A 5 -6.31 14.44 -8.81
C ILE A 5 -5.20 14.05 -9.78
N GLN A 6 -4.10 13.47 -9.28
CA GLN A 6 -2.96 13.06 -10.11
C GLN A 6 -3.31 11.90 -11.04
N LEU A 7 -4.14 10.96 -10.57
CA LEU A 7 -4.63 9.86 -11.40
C LEU A 7 -5.62 10.36 -12.46
N ASN A 8 -6.48 11.33 -12.12
CA ASN A 8 -7.39 11.93 -13.09
C ASN A 8 -6.68 12.79 -14.14
N ASP A 9 -5.53 13.38 -13.83
CA ASP A 9 -4.76 14.16 -14.81
C ASP A 9 -3.99 13.26 -15.80
N LYS A 10 -3.67 12.03 -15.39
CA LYS A 10 -2.95 11.06 -16.23
C LYS A 10 -3.74 10.57 -17.43
N GLN A 11 -2.99 10.17 -18.45
CA GLN A 11 -3.53 9.52 -19.64
C GLN A 11 -3.94 8.08 -19.31
N LEU A 12 -4.94 7.56 -20.03
CA LEU A 12 -5.40 6.19 -19.92
C LEU A 12 -4.26 5.13 -20.02
N PRO A 13 -3.30 5.21 -20.96
CA PRO A 13 -2.16 4.29 -21.01
C PRO A 13 -1.24 4.39 -19.79
N GLU A 14 -1.05 5.58 -19.20
CA GLU A 14 -0.29 5.71 -17.96
C GLU A 14 -1.01 5.04 -16.79
N LEU A 15 -2.33 5.17 -16.71
CA LEU A 15 -3.13 4.51 -15.68
C LEU A 15 -3.08 2.99 -15.81
N GLN A 16 -3.15 2.46 -17.03
CA GLN A 16 -2.97 1.02 -17.28
C GLN A 16 -1.60 0.53 -16.82
N THR A 17 -0.55 1.29 -17.11
CA THR A 17 0.83 0.95 -16.68
C THR A 17 0.94 0.91 -15.15
N ILE A 18 0.44 1.93 -14.46
CA ILE A 18 0.45 1.99 -12.98
C ILE A 18 -0.37 0.84 -12.39
N ALA A 19 -1.52 0.53 -12.99
CA ALA A 19 -2.36 -0.57 -12.55
C ALA A 19 -1.66 -1.93 -12.73
N LEU A 20 -0.94 -2.14 -13.83
CA LEU A 20 -0.14 -3.34 -14.07
C LEU A 20 1.02 -3.45 -13.07
N GLU A 21 1.71 -2.35 -12.76
CA GLU A 21 2.77 -2.33 -11.73
C GLU A 21 2.24 -2.67 -10.33
N LEU A 22 0.98 -2.33 -10.04
CA LEU A 22 0.30 -2.71 -8.79
C LEU A 22 -0.21 -4.15 -8.80
N GLY A 23 -0.18 -4.84 -9.94
CA GLY A 23 -0.63 -6.23 -10.08
C GLY A 23 -2.08 -6.39 -10.55
N LEU A 24 -2.75 -5.31 -10.98
CA LEU A 24 -4.09 -5.38 -11.56
C LEU A 24 -4.03 -5.99 -12.97
N GLN A 25 -4.85 -7.01 -13.21
CA GLN A 25 -5.01 -7.63 -14.52
C GLN A 25 -6.25 -7.08 -15.24
N LYS A 26 -6.27 -7.18 -16.58
CA LYS A 26 -7.39 -6.76 -17.45
C LYS A 26 -7.71 -5.26 -17.39
N THR A 27 -6.68 -4.44 -17.21
CA THR A 27 -6.75 -2.97 -17.20
C THR A 27 -7.11 -2.36 -18.55
N GLU A 28 -6.97 -3.16 -19.60
CA GLU A 28 -7.24 -2.83 -21.00
C GLU A 28 -8.74 -2.63 -21.29
N SER A 29 -9.59 -3.35 -20.56
CA SER A 29 -11.06 -3.29 -20.72
C SER A 29 -11.72 -2.28 -19.77
N LEU A 30 -10.93 -1.64 -18.90
CA LEU A 30 -11.43 -0.75 -17.87
C LEU A 30 -11.38 0.71 -18.34
N ASN A 31 -12.43 1.45 -18.01
CA ASN A 31 -12.49 2.88 -18.28
C ASN A 31 -11.58 3.67 -17.34
N LYS A 32 -11.27 4.92 -17.69
CA LYS A 32 -10.39 5.79 -16.91
C LYS A 32 -10.81 5.88 -15.44
N GLU A 33 -12.09 6.12 -15.18
CA GLU A 33 -12.60 6.22 -13.81
C GLU A 33 -12.44 4.91 -13.04
N GLU A 34 -12.73 3.77 -13.66
CA GLU A 34 -12.55 2.46 -13.03
C GLU A 34 -11.08 2.16 -12.70
N LEU A 35 -10.16 2.52 -13.60
CA LEU A 35 -8.73 2.41 -13.35
C LEU A 35 -8.30 3.28 -12.17
N VAL A 36 -8.76 4.54 -12.12
CA VAL A 36 -8.47 5.45 -11.02
C VAL A 36 -8.91 4.87 -9.67
N TYR A 37 -10.15 4.35 -9.59
CA TYR A 37 -10.67 3.76 -8.36
C TYR A 37 -9.93 2.48 -7.96
N LYS A 38 -9.68 1.55 -8.89
CA LYS A 38 -8.97 0.30 -8.59
C LYS A 38 -7.52 0.54 -8.16
N ILE A 39 -6.84 1.52 -8.77
CA ILE A 39 -5.48 1.91 -8.39
C ILE A 39 -5.44 2.47 -6.96
N LEU A 40 -6.44 3.28 -6.57
CA LEU A 40 -6.53 3.82 -5.21
C LEU A 40 -6.76 2.71 -4.18
N ASP A 41 -7.62 1.75 -4.50
CA ASP A 41 -7.92 0.60 -3.65
C ASP A 41 -6.66 -0.27 -3.42
N GLU A 42 -5.96 -0.63 -4.50
CA GLU A 42 -4.71 -1.40 -4.41
C GLU A 42 -3.61 -0.65 -3.63
N GLN A 43 -3.49 0.67 -3.82
CA GLN A 43 -2.54 1.45 -3.03
C GLN A 43 -2.87 1.44 -1.54
N ALA A 44 -4.16 1.42 -1.17
CA ALA A 44 -4.57 1.30 0.22
C ALA A 44 -4.22 -0.08 0.80
N ILE A 45 -4.42 -1.15 0.03
CA ILE A 45 -4.08 -2.53 0.42
C ILE A 45 -2.57 -2.68 0.59
N VAL A 46 -1.77 -2.31 -0.42
CA VAL A 46 -0.29 -2.38 -0.37
C VAL A 46 0.25 -1.51 0.77
N GLY A 47 -0.35 -0.33 0.99
CA GLY A 47 -0.03 0.56 2.10
C GLY A 47 -0.32 -0.06 3.46
N ALA A 48 -1.44 -0.77 3.61
CA ALA A 48 -1.81 -1.48 4.84
C ALA A 48 -0.85 -2.66 5.13
N VAL A 49 -0.52 -3.47 4.12
CA VAL A 49 0.42 -4.60 4.26
C VAL A 49 1.82 -4.15 4.68
N LYS A 50 2.31 -3.02 4.15
CA LYS A 50 3.60 -2.44 4.57
C LYS A 50 3.58 -1.90 6.01
N LYS A 51 2.46 -1.37 6.48
CA LYS A 51 2.36 -0.87 7.87
C LYS A 51 2.34 -1.99 8.90
N THR A 52 1.61 -3.07 8.66
CA THR A 52 1.51 -4.20 9.62
C THR A 52 2.83 -4.97 9.76
N THR A 53 3.62 -5.06 8.70
CA THR A 53 4.95 -5.67 8.74
C THR A 53 5.99 -4.80 9.46
N ALA A 54 5.92 -3.47 9.32
CA ALA A 54 6.80 -2.55 10.05
C ALA A 54 6.46 -2.45 11.56
N ASP A 55 5.19 -2.60 11.93
CA ASP A 55 4.75 -2.49 13.33
C ASP A 55 5.16 -3.70 14.19
N LYS A 56 5.09 -4.92 13.62
CA LYS A 56 5.59 -6.14 14.29
C LYS A 56 7.09 -6.10 14.63
N MET A 57 7.88 -5.29 13.94
CA MET A 57 9.33 -5.19 14.21
C MET A 57 9.66 -4.21 15.35
N LYS A 58 8.74 -3.30 15.72
CA LYS A 58 8.93 -2.35 16.83
C LYS A 58 8.44 -2.89 18.17
N GLU A 59 7.48 -3.80 18.18
CA GLU A 59 6.97 -4.41 19.41
C GLU A 59 7.88 -5.52 19.98
N GLY A 60 8.84 -6.04 19.21
CA GLY A 60 9.84 -7.00 19.72
C GLY A 60 10.90 -6.39 20.65
N ARG A 61 11.12 -5.06 20.64
CA ARG A 61 12.25 -4.43 21.36
C ARG A 61 11.88 -3.82 22.72
N LYS A 62 10.58 -3.74 23.05
CA LYS A 62 10.13 -3.18 24.35
C LYS A 62 9.97 -4.24 25.45
N GLU A 63 9.80 -5.51 25.10
CA GLU A 63 9.54 -6.56 26.10
C GLU A 63 10.82 -7.14 26.74
N GLU A 64 11.98 -7.07 26.06
CA GLU A 64 13.25 -7.60 26.61
C GLU A 64 13.89 -6.71 27.69
N LYS A 65 13.41 -5.47 27.88
CA LYS A 65 13.94 -4.58 28.94
C LYS A 65 13.15 -4.64 30.26
N ARG A 66 12.02 -5.34 30.32
CA ARG A 66 11.17 -5.42 31.54
C ARG A 66 11.33 -6.70 32.34
N LYS A 67 12.10 -7.68 31.85
CA LYS A 67 12.40 -8.93 32.58
C LYS A 67 13.88 -9.02 32.97
N ARG A 68 14.40 -7.99 33.66
CA ARG A 68 15.59 -8.18 34.50
C ARG A 68 15.06 -8.42 35.92
N PRO A 69 15.18 -9.64 36.47
CA PRO A 69 14.83 -9.86 37.86
C PRO A 69 15.80 -9.03 38.70
N HIS A 70 15.27 -8.12 39.50
CA HIS A 70 16.05 -7.53 40.58
C HIS A 70 16.32 -8.66 41.58
N VAL A 71 17.53 -9.22 41.49
CA VAL A 71 18.11 -10.10 42.51
C VAL A 71 18.86 -9.21 43.49
N THR A 72 18.67 -9.52 44.77
CA THR A 72 19.28 -9.00 46.02
C THR A 72 18.46 -7.95 46.74
#